data_AF-A0A946N0X9-F1
#
_entry.id   AF-A0A946N0X9-F1
#
_cell.length_a   1.000
_cell.length_b   1.000
_cell.length_c   1.000
_cell.angle_alpha   90.00
_cell.angle_beta   90.00
_cell.angle_gamma   90.00
#
_symmetry.space_group_name_H-M   'P 1'
#
loop_
_entity.id
_entity.type
_entity.pdbx_description
1 polymer ?
#
loop_
_entity_poly.entity_id
_entity_poly.type
_entity_poly.pdbx_seq_one_letter_code
_entity_poly.pdbx_strand_id
1 'polypeptide(L)'
;AQVKALVSGGECAIVEDDLLNEVAGLVEWPVALRGTFDTAFLAVPRQALISSMREHQKYFHIEDQNGTLLPAFITVSNIQSKNPQSVIYGNEKVIRPRLADAAFFFNTDKQTTLASKATRLKGVLFQRDLGTLADKQRRIASVAESLCSSLGADAATVKAAGTLLKADLVSDMVGEFPELQGIAGRHYALHDGETESVADAIEQHYWPKFSGDSLPLTPEAAALALADRLDTLVGIFGIGQSPTGSKDPFALRRASLAAIRILLRFAPGANIDDLLHEACASFNEGALAPNVVETVKGYLLDRLPAHYDEQGVSVDVLRSVTAVGTDSFGDIDSRSLAVTAFIGTDAAEALAAANKRVANILAKVNEPIGEVNAELLLEPAEIALSGALGRSRDCLAAAVADNDFPEALNELALLRSDVDSFFDKVLVNAKDRAVRLNRLALLQELRAQFLKVADLAVLAR
;
A
#
# COMPACT_ATOMS: atom_id res chain seq x y z
N ALA A 1 -9.09 -34.13 11.97
CA ALA A 1 -8.97 -34.82 13.28
C ALA A 1 -7.76 -35.73 13.36
N GLN A 2 -7.62 -36.73 12.47
CA GLN A 2 -6.49 -37.68 12.51
C GLN A 2 -5.11 -37.00 12.47
N VAL A 3 -4.90 -36.01 11.58
CA VAL A 3 -3.64 -35.25 11.50
C VAL A 3 -3.31 -34.56 12.82
N LYS A 4 -4.29 -33.85 13.42
CA LYS A 4 -4.12 -33.14 14.70
C LYS A 4 -3.85 -34.08 15.88
N ALA A 5 -4.21 -35.37 15.79
CA ALA A 5 -3.96 -36.35 16.84
C ALA A 5 -2.52 -36.90 16.85
N LEU A 6 -1.73 -36.63 15.80
CA LEU A 6 -0.36 -37.13 15.63
C LEU A 6 0.72 -36.14 16.10
N VAL A 7 0.31 -34.98 16.59
CA VAL A 7 1.18 -33.98 17.23
C VAL A 7 1.02 -34.02 18.74
N SER A 8 2.11 -33.78 19.47
CA SER A 8 2.13 -33.83 20.94
C SER A 8 3.15 -32.84 21.49
N GLY A 9 3.10 -32.54 22.80
CA GLY A 9 4.20 -31.83 23.45
C GLY A 9 4.56 -30.45 22.88
N GLY A 10 3.55 -29.65 22.51
CA GLY A 10 3.74 -28.30 21.94
C GLY A 10 3.97 -28.26 20.43
N GLU A 11 3.88 -29.40 19.75
CA GLU A 11 3.85 -29.45 18.30
C GLU A 11 2.48 -29.01 17.73
N CYS A 12 2.51 -28.37 16.57
CA CYS A 12 1.33 -27.98 15.81
C CYS A 12 1.46 -28.52 14.38
N ALA A 13 0.48 -29.30 13.92
CA ALA A 13 0.39 -29.68 12.51
C ALA A 13 -0.31 -28.56 11.75
N ILE A 14 0.35 -28.04 10.71
CA ILE A 14 -0.22 -26.98 9.88
C ILE A 14 -1.12 -27.62 8.83
N VAL A 15 -2.42 -27.45 9.03
CA VAL A 15 -3.48 -28.03 8.20
C VAL A 15 -4.25 -26.90 7.54
N GLU A 16 -3.83 -26.56 6.33
CA GLU A 16 -4.54 -25.61 5.49
C GLU A 16 -5.71 -26.31 4.79
N ASP A 17 -6.86 -25.62 4.70
CA ASP A 17 -8.09 -26.20 4.18
C ASP A 17 -7.96 -26.67 2.73
N ASP A 18 -7.24 -25.92 1.88
CA ASP A 18 -7.03 -26.28 0.47
C ASP A 18 -6.27 -27.61 0.34
N LEU A 19 -5.17 -27.77 1.08
CA LEU A 19 -4.38 -29.01 1.07
C LEU A 19 -5.18 -30.16 1.69
N LEU A 20 -5.93 -29.90 2.77
CA LEU A 20 -6.76 -30.92 3.40
C LEU A 20 -7.85 -31.42 2.45
N ASN A 21 -8.51 -30.52 1.73
CA ASN A 21 -9.53 -30.86 0.75
C ASN A 21 -8.95 -31.63 -0.43
N GLU A 22 -7.78 -31.22 -0.92
CA GLU A 22 -7.08 -31.96 -1.98
C GLU A 22 -6.75 -33.39 -1.52
N VAL A 23 -6.13 -33.54 -0.35
CA VAL A 23 -5.79 -34.86 0.22
C VAL A 23 -7.04 -35.71 0.45
N ALA A 24 -8.12 -35.13 0.97
CA ALA A 24 -9.39 -35.83 1.17
C ALA A 24 -10.02 -36.30 -0.15
N GLY A 25 -9.79 -35.58 -1.25
CA GLY A 25 -10.20 -36.00 -2.59
C GLY A 25 -9.34 -37.11 -3.20
N LEU A 26 -8.12 -37.33 -2.69
CA LEU A 26 -7.19 -38.36 -3.17
C LEU A 26 -7.37 -39.73 -2.50
N VAL A 27 -8.12 -39.80 -1.39
CA VAL A 27 -8.23 -41.01 -0.57
C VAL A 27 -9.69 -41.32 -0.21
N GLU A 28 -10.07 -42.59 -0.30
CA GLU A 28 -11.38 -43.10 0.08
C GLU A 28 -11.39 -43.64 1.53
N TRP A 29 -10.24 -44.13 2.02
CA TRP A 29 -10.06 -44.65 3.37
C TRP A 29 -8.86 -43.98 4.08
N PRO A 30 -9.02 -42.73 4.56
CA PRO A 30 -7.91 -41.94 5.09
C PRO A 30 -7.38 -42.51 6.40
N VAL A 31 -6.06 -42.77 6.45
CA VAL A 31 -5.30 -43.10 7.66
C VAL A 31 -4.07 -42.20 7.74
N ALA A 32 -4.07 -41.25 8.67
CA ALA A 32 -2.93 -40.35 8.88
C ALA A 32 -1.76 -41.10 9.55
N LEU A 33 -0.55 -40.85 9.08
CA LEU A 33 0.69 -41.44 9.59
C LEU A 33 1.76 -40.35 9.72
N ARG A 34 2.53 -40.40 10.81
CA ARG A 34 3.63 -39.46 11.07
C ARG A 34 4.95 -40.06 10.58
N GLY A 35 5.68 -39.30 9.79
CA GLY A 35 7.04 -39.60 9.36
C GLY A 35 8.02 -38.51 9.77
N THR A 36 9.31 -38.78 9.57
CA THR A 36 10.41 -37.89 9.89
C THR A 36 11.38 -37.74 8.71
N PHE A 37 12.15 -36.65 8.72
CA PHE A 37 13.26 -36.47 7.79
C PHE A 37 14.52 -36.04 8.53
N ASP A 38 15.64 -36.05 7.83
CA ASP A 38 16.93 -35.70 8.41
C ASP A 38 16.96 -34.24 8.86
N THR A 39 17.35 -33.98 10.11
CA THR A 39 17.48 -32.63 10.68
C THR A 39 18.41 -31.73 9.88
N ALA A 40 19.36 -32.29 9.12
CA ALA A 40 20.24 -31.51 8.25
C ALA A 40 19.48 -30.68 7.21
N PHE A 41 18.28 -31.11 6.81
CA PHE A 41 17.45 -30.33 5.88
C PHE A 41 16.97 -29.00 6.46
N LEU A 42 16.88 -28.85 7.79
CA LEU A 42 16.46 -27.61 8.43
C LEU A 42 17.43 -26.44 8.22
N ALA A 43 18.62 -26.68 7.65
CA ALA A 43 19.53 -25.62 7.20
C ALA A 43 19.08 -24.93 5.89
N VAL A 44 18.16 -25.55 5.14
CA VAL A 44 17.54 -24.99 3.93
C VAL A 44 16.41 -24.04 4.34
N PRO A 45 16.14 -22.95 3.60
CA PRO A 45 14.98 -22.11 3.85
C PRO A 45 13.71 -22.95 4.00
N ARG A 46 13.04 -22.81 5.14
CA ARG A 46 11.92 -23.67 5.53
C ARG A 46 10.78 -23.68 4.49
N GLN A 47 10.57 -22.57 3.79
CA GLN A 47 9.54 -22.44 2.76
C GLN A 47 9.82 -23.37 1.57
N ALA A 48 11.10 -23.62 1.24
CA ALA A 48 11.47 -24.60 0.21
C ALA A 48 11.09 -26.03 0.62
N LEU A 49 11.33 -26.38 1.90
CA LEU A 49 10.99 -27.70 2.46
C LEU A 49 9.47 -27.88 2.53
N ILE A 50 8.75 -26.84 2.98
CA ILE A 50 7.28 -26.83 3.06
C ILE A 50 6.68 -26.97 1.66
N SER A 51 7.17 -26.20 0.68
CA SER A 51 6.76 -26.29 -0.72
C SER A 51 6.99 -27.70 -1.28
N SER A 52 8.19 -28.26 -1.07
CA SER A 52 8.53 -29.62 -1.49
C SER A 52 7.61 -30.70 -0.89
N MET A 53 7.28 -30.57 0.40
CA MET A 53 6.35 -31.49 1.09
C MET A 53 4.91 -31.34 0.59
N ARG A 54 4.45 -30.10 0.40
CA ARG A 54 3.10 -29.79 -0.03
C ARG A 54 2.86 -30.19 -1.47
N GLU A 55 3.67 -29.70 -2.40
CA GLU A 55 3.39 -29.80 -3.83
C GLU A 55 3.65 -31.20 -4.37
N HIS A 56 4.79 -31.79 -4.03
CA HIS A 56 5.17 -33.09 -4.59
C HIS A 56 4.53 -34.27 -3.87
N GLN A 57 4.22 -34.15 -2.58
CA GLN A 57 3.82 -35.30 -1.75
C GLN A 57 2.51 -35.10 -0.98
N LYS A 58 1.93 -33.89 -0.97
CA LYS A 58 0.68 -33.58 -0.27
C LYS A 58 0.75 -33.88 1.23
N TYR A 59 1.91 -33.63 1.83
CA TYR A 59 2.14 -33.84 3.26
C TYR A 59 1.85 -32.57 4.06
N PHE A 60 1.40 -32.75 5.30
CA PHE A 60 1.27 -31.68 6.28
C PHE A 60 2.56 -31.55 7.07
N HIS A 61 3.11 -30.34 7.15
CA HIS A 61 4.30 -30.07 7.95
C HIS A 61 3.94 -29.82 9.41
N ILE A 62 4.92 -29.96 10.29
CA ILE A 62 4.77 -29.77 11.73
C ILE A 62 5.67 -28.62 12.17
N GLU A 63 5.14 -27.75 13.02
CA GLU A 63 5.84 -26.66 13.68
C GLU A 63 5.84 -26.85 15.20
N ASP A 64 6.71 -26.12 15.91
CA ASP A 64 6.60 -25.92 17.35
C ASP A 64 5.65 -24.76 17.72
N GLN A 65 5.49 -24.46 19.01
CA GLN A 65 4.64 -23.36 19.49
C GLN A 65 5.12 -21.96 19.05
N ASN A 66 6.38 -21.84 18.62
CA ASN A 66 6.96 -20.60 18.13
C ASN A 66 6.89 -20.49 16.60
N GLY A 67 6.27 -21.47 15.94
CA GLY A 67 6.16 -21.57 14.49
C GLY A 67 7.43 -22.09 13.81
N THR A 68 8.38 -22.67 14.54
CA THR A 68 9.62 -23.23 13.94
C THR A 68 9.33 -24.57 13.28
N LEU A 69 9.74 -24.76 12.02
CA LEU A 69 9.57 -26.02 11.30
C LEU A 69 10.33 -27.16 11.98
N LEU A 70 9.64 -28.27 12.26
CA LEU A 70 10.21 -29.49 12.83
C LEU A 70 10.59 -30.50 11.73
N PRO A 71 11.54 -31.43 12.00
CA PRO A 71 12.00 -32.43 11.05
C PRO A 71 11.01 -33.60 10.88
N ALA A 72 9.71 -33.28 10.80
CA ALA A 72 8.62 -34.23 10.79
C ALA A 72 7.46 -33.76 9.91
N PHE A 73 6.69 -34.73 9.41
CA PHE A 73 5.55 -34.50 8.55
C PHE A 73 4.46 -35.54 8.80
N ILE A 74 3.26 -35.26 8.29
CA ILE A 74 2.12 -36.17 8.34
C ILE A 74 1.67 -36.44 6.91
N THR A 75 1.61 -37.73 6.56
CA THR A 75 1.08 -38.25 5.30
C THR A 75 -0.27 -38.93 5.55
N VAL A 76 -1.11 -39.05 4.52
CA VAL A 76 -2.38 -39.77 4.59
C VAL A 76 -2.33 -40.97 3.67
N SER A 77 -2.40 -42.16 4.25
CA SER A 77 -2.55 -43.41 3.51
C SER A 77 -4.02 -43.64 3.13
N ASN A 78 -4.25 -44.27 1.97
CA ASN A 78 -5.58 -44.70 1.54
C ASN A 78 -5.96 -46.12 2.02
N ILE A 79 -5.19 -46.69 2.96
CA ILE A 79 -5.44 -48.02 3.51
C ILE A 79 -5.11 -48.05 5.02
N GLN A 80 -5.83 -48.90 5.75
CA GLN A 80 -5.40 -49.32 7.08
C GLN A 80 -4.40 -50.47 6.96
N SER A 81 -3.11 -50.13 6.85
CA SER A 81 -2.04 -51.12 6.73
C SER A 81 -1.89 -51.96 8.00
N LYS A 82 -1.66 -53.27 7.82
CA LYS A 82 -1.26 -54.18 8.91
C LYS A 82 0.17 -53.92 9.41
N ASN A 83 0.98 -53.20 8.62
CA ASN A 83 2.32 -52.77 8.99
C ASN A 83 2.49 -51.27 8.65
N PRO A 84 2.02 -50.36 9.51
CA PRO A 84 2.12 -48.92 9.29
C PRO A 84 3.57 -48.42 9.19
N GLN A 85 4.52 -49.06 9.88
CA GLN A 85 5.93 -48.68 9.87
C GLN A 85 6.55 -48.79 8.47
N SER A 86 6.19 -49.81 7.69
CA SER A 86 6.63 -49.92 6.29
C SER A 86 6.07 -48.80 5.40
N VAL A 87 4.86 -48.33 5.68
CA VAL A 87 4.26 -47.20 4.95
C VAL A 87 5.01 -45.91 5.30
N ILE A 88 5.26 -45.67 6.60
CA ILE A 88 6.04 -44.52 7.08
C ILE A 88 7.42 -44.51 6.41
N TYR A 89 8.19 -45.59 6.55
CA TYR A 89 9.52 -45.70 5.94
C TYR A 89 9.52 -45.49 4.42
N GLY A 90 8.48 -45.98 3.73
CA GLY A 90 8.30 -45.75 2.30
C GLY A 90 8.15 -44.26 1.97
N ASN A 91 7.31 -43.54 2.72
CA ASN A 91 7.10 -42.10 2.53
C ASN A 91 8.37 -41.29 2.89
N GLU A 92 9.07 -41.66 3.97
CA GLU A 92 10.36 -41.05 4.35
C GLU A 92 11.41 -41.21 3.24
N LYS A 93 11.46 -42.39 2.60
CA LYS A 93 12.35 -42.65 1.46
C LYS A 93 11.98 -41.83 0.23
N VAL A 94 10.69 -41.55 0.02
CA VAL A 94 10.20 -40.79 -1.16
C VAL A 94 10.41 -39.29 -1.00
N ILE A 95 10.23 -38.74 0.19
CA ILE A 95 10.41 -37.29 0.42
C ILE A 95 11.88 -36.88 0.46
N ARG A 96 12.77 -37.76 0.94
CA ARG A 96 14.21 -37.44 1.10
C ARG A 96 14.86 -36.93 -0.20
N PRO A 97 14.71 -37.56 -1.38
CA PRO A 97 15.22 -37.01 -2.63
C PRO A 97 14.69 -35.61 -2.95
N ARG A 98 13.42 -35.31 -2.67
CA ARG A 98 12.83 -33.98 -2.94
C ARG A 98 13.43 -32.90 -2.06
N LEU A 99 13.62 -33.19 -0.77
CA LEU A 99 14.31 -32.26 0.13
C LEU A 99 15.80 -32.13 -0.22
N ALA A 100 16.41 -33.19 -0.74
CA ALA A 100 17.77 -33.17 -1.25
C ALA A 100 17.93 -32.28 -2.49
N ASP A 101 16.94 -32.23 -3.37
CA ASP A 101 16.93 -31.31 -4.52
C ASP A 101 16.93 -29.86 -4.03
N ALA A 102 16.03 -29.49 -3.10
CA ALA A 102 16.02 -28.15 -2.50
C ALA A 102 17.35 -27.81 -1.80
N ALA A 103 17.91 -28.75 -1.04
CA ALA A 103 19.21 -28.57 -0.39
C ALA A 103 20.35 -28.42 -1.40
N PHE A 104 20.28 -29.14 -2.53
CA PHE A 104 21.27 -29.06 -3.60
C PHE A 104 21.28 -27.68 -4.23
N PHE A 105 20.13 -27.14 -4.61
CA PHE A 105 20.03 -25.78 -5.16
C PHE A 105 20.55 -24.74 -4.16
N PHE A 106 20.13 -24.81 -2.90
CA PHE A 106 20.57 -23.87 -1.87
C PHE A 106 22.09 -23.86 -1.68
N ASN A 107 22.69 -25.05 -1.56
CA ASN A 107 24.12 -25.19 -1.35
C ASN A 107 24.94 -24.85 -2.60
N THR A 108 24.41 -25.10 -3.79
CA THR A 108 25.04 -24.72 -5.07
C THR A 108 25.07 -23.20 -5.19
N ASP A 109 23.94 -22.53 -4.94
CA ASP A 109 23.87 -21.07 -4.98
C ASP A 109 24.82 -20.43 -3.99
N LYS A 110 24.99 -20.98 -2.78
CA LYS A 110 25.92 -20.48 -1.76
C LYS A 110 27.40 -20.52 -2.16
N GLN A 111 27.76 -21.21 -3.25
CA GLN A 111 29.14 -21.22 -3.75
C GLN A 111 29.55 -19.90 -4.44
N THR A 112 28.59 -19.02 -4.74
CA THR A 112 28.83 -17.70 -5.32
C THR A 112 28.12 -16.63 -4.51
N THR A 113 28.70 -15.44 -4.41
CA THR A 113 28.07 -14.35 -3.66
C THR A 113 26.85 -13.79 -4.37
N LEU A 114 25.91 -13.23 -3.61
CA LEU A 114 24.75 -12.48 -4.06
C LEU A 114 25.18 -11.28 -4.92
N ALA A 115 26.27 -10.60 -4.56
CA ALA A 115 26.88 -9.54 -5.38
C ALA A 115 27.31 -10.05 -6.77
N SER A 116 27.92 -11.24 -6.84
CA SER A 116 28.25 -11.86 -8.13
C SER A 116 26.99 -12.21 -8.92
N LYS A 117 25.94 -12.70 -8.26
CA LYS A 117 24.64 -12.97 -8.90
C LYS A 117 23.99 -11.70 -9.44
N ALA A 118 24.06 -10.57 -8.73
CA ALA A 118 23.51 -9.29 -9.16
C ALA A 118 24.03 -8.87 -10.54
N THR A 119 25.29 -9.19 -10.88
CA THR A 119 25.86 -8.89 -12.20
C THR A 119 25.13 -9.58 -13.35
N ARG A 120 24.55 -10.76 -13.10
CA ARG A 120 23.81 -11.56 -14.10
C ARG A 120 22.42 -10.98 -14.40
N LEU A 121 21.91 -10.06 -13.57
CA LEU A 121 20.64 -9.36 -13.84
C LEU A 121 20.66 -8.57 -15.15
N LYS A 122 21.85 -8.22 -15.67
CA LYS A 122 22.03 -7.61 -17.00
C LYS A 122 21.56 -8.52 -18.14
N GLY A 123 21.50 -9.83 -17.92
CA GLY A 123 21.01 -10.80 -18.90
C GLY A 123 19.50 -11.03 -18.85
N VAL A 124 18.80 -10.47 -17.85
CA VAL A 124 17.36 -10.70 -17.64
C VAL A 124 16.58 -9.46 -18.06
N LEU A 125 15.78 -9.60 -19.12
CA LEU A 125 14.92 -8.52 -19.60
C LEU A 125 13.81 -8.25 -18.57
N PHE A 126 13.71 -7.01 -18.09
CA PHE A 126 12.56 -6.58 -17.29
C PHE A 126 11.40 -6.22 -18.23
N GLN A 127 11.65 -5.29 -19.14
CA GLN A 127 10.68 -4.84 -20.14
C GLN A 127 11.46 -4.21 -21.31
N ARG A 128 11.01 -4.42 -22.55
CA ARG A 128 11.72 -4.06 -23.80
C ARG A 128 12.24 -2.60 -23.85
N ASP A 129 11.42 -1.66 -23.43
CA ASP A 129 11.65 -0.21 -23.49
C ASP A 129 12.28 0.33 -22.18
N LEU A 130 12.21 -0.43 -21.07
CA LEU A 130 12.75 -0.06 -19.75
C LEU A 130 14.05 -0.80 -19.37
N GLY A 131 14.51 -1.74 -20.21
CA GLY A 131 15.77 -2.44 -20.08
C GLY A 131 15.73 -3.70 -19.22
N THR A 132 16.83 -3.96 -18.52
CA THR A 132 17.10 -5.20 -17.78
C THR A 132 16.70 -5.11 -16.32
N LEU A 133 16.67 -6.23 -15.61
CA LEU A 133 16.51 -6.22 -14.15
C LEU A 133 17.68 -5.50 -13.44
N ALA A 134 18.88 -5.47 -14.04
CA ALA A 134 19.97 -4.66 -13.50
C ALA A 134 19.70 -3.14 -13.64
N ASP A 135 19.04 -2.71 -14.72
CA ASP A 135 18.64 -1.31 -14.89
C ASP A 135 17.54 -0.94 -13.90
N LYS A 136 16.57 -1.84 -13.72
CA LYS A 136 15.54 -1.71 -12.67
C LYS A 136 16.16 -1.63 -11.28
N GLN A 137 17.07 -2.55 -10.92
CA GLN A 137 17.76 -2.54 -9.63
C GLN A 137 18.44 -1.20 -9.35
N ARG A 138 19.15 -0.65 -10.36
CA ARG A 138 19.82 0.65 -10.24
C ARG A 138 18.84 1.80 -9.99
N ARG A 139 17.70 1.83 -10.71
CA ARG A 139 16.67 2.85 -10.50
C ARG A 139 16.04 2.74 -9.12
N ILE A 140 15.72 1.54 -8.68
CA ILE A 140 15.20 1.28 -7.33
C ILE A 140 16.17 1.79 -6.26
N ALA A 141 17.46 1.44 -6.36
CA ALA A 141 18.46 1.89 -5.41
C ALA A 141 18.55 3.42 -5.38
N SER A 142 18.60 4.08 -6.54
CA SER A 142 18.65 5.54 -6.64
C SER A 142 17.44 6.22 -6.02
N VAL A 143 16.23 5.72 -6.28
CA VAL A 143 14.99 6.29 -5.71
C VAL A 143 14.93 5.99 -4.22
N ALA A 144 15.27 4.80 -3.76
CA ALA A 144 15.27 4.49 -2.33
C ALA A 144 16.26 5.35 -1.53
N GLU A 145 17.42 5.67 -2.11
CA GLU A 145 18.39 6.59 -1.51
C GLU A 145 17.82 8.01 -1.34
N SER A 146 17.05 8.54 -2.32
CA SER A 146 16.40 9.86 -2.16
C SER A 146 15.31 9.86 -1.09
N LEU A 147 14.63 8.72 -0.93
CA LEU A 147 13.57 8.53 0.07
C LEU A 147 14.08 8.43 1.52
N CYS A 148 15.38 8.20 1.75
CA CYS A 148 15.91 7.90 3.08
C CYS A 148 15.60 9.00 4.11
N SER A 149 15.75 10.27 3.74
CA SER A 149 15.48 11.39 4.67
C SER A 149 14.00 11.47 5.05
N SER A 150 13.10 11.29 4.08
CA SER A 150 11.66 11.42 4.29
C SER A 150 11.08 10.27 5.11
N LEU A 151 11.67 9.07 4.99
CA LEU A 151 11.24 7.87 5.71
C LEU A 151 11.99 7.65 7.04
N GLY A 152 13.07 8.40 7.30
CA GLY A 152 13.95 8.16 8.44
C GLY A 152 14.74 6.86 8.34
N ALA A 153 15.12 6.45 7.12
CA ALA A 153 15.86 5.22 6.86
C ALA A 153 17.38 5.43 6.91
N ASP A 154 18.12 4.43 7.37
CA ASP A 154 19.57 4.42 7.27
C ASP A 154 20.05 4.27 5.82
N ALA A 155 20.63 5.34 5.27
CA ALA A 155 21.11 5.38 3.89
C ALA A 155 22.20 4.34 3.60
N ALA A 156 23.02 3.96 4.59
CA ALA A 156 24.06 2.94 4.39
C ALA A 156 23.43 1.55 4.16
N THR A 157 22.46 1.17 4.98
CA THR A 157 21.69 -0.07 4.83
C THR A 157 20.90 -0.08 3.51
N VAL A 158 20.20 1.01 3.18
CA VAL A 158 19.45 1.13 1.91
C VAL A 158 20.37 0.98 0.70
N LYS A 159 21.54 1.61 0.72
CA LYS A 159 22.52 1.49 -0.35
C LYS A 159 23.07 0.07 -0.48
N ALA A 160 23.45 -0.57 0.62
CA ALA A 160 23.96 -1.94 0.62
C ALA A 160 22.92 -2.91 0.05
N ALA A 161 21.70 -2.90 0.60
CA ALA A 161 20.59 -3.71 0.10
C ALA A 161 20.21 -3.36 -1.35
N GLY A 162 20.27 -2.07 -1.72
CA GLY A 162 20.07 -1.55 -3.08
C GLY A 162 20.91 -2.25 -4.15
N THR A 163 22.16 -2.57 -3.82
CA THR A 163 23.09 -3.26 -4.75
C THR A 163 22.83 -4.77 -4.88
N LEU A 164 22.10 -5.35 -3.94
CA LEU A 164 21.90 -6.80 -3.81
C LEU A 164 20.46 -7.25 -4.07
N LEU A 165 19.48 -6.34 -3.97
CA LEU A 165 18.07 -6.68 -4.16
C LEU A 165 17.83 -7.33 -5.51
N LYS A 166 16.89 -8.27 -5.56
CA LYS A 166 16.51 -9.06 -6.75
C LYS A 166 17.61 -9.95 -7.31
N ALA A 167 18.83 -9.97 -6.76
CA ALA A 167 19.92 -10.82 -7.24
C ALA A 167 19.64 -12.32 -7.03
N ASP A 168 18.72 -12.66 -6.14
CA ASP A 168 18.22 -14.01 -5.95
C ASP A 168 17.38 -14.51 -7.13
N LEU A 169 16.81 -13.63 -7.97
CA LEU A 169 16.02 -14.03 -9.15
C LEU A 169 16.81 -14.83 -10.20
N VAL A 170 18.14 -14.82 -10.13
CA VAL A 170 19.04 -15.60 -11.01
C VAL A 170 19.71 -16.77 -10.27
N SER A 171 19.25 -17.08 -9.07
CA SER A 171 19.65 -18.28 -8.32
C SER A 171 18.91 -19.51 -8.85
N ASP A 172 19.52 -20.68 -8.73
CA ASP A 172 18.86 -21.93 -9.10
C ASP A 172 17.69 -22.22 -8.14
N MET A 173 17.84 -21.84 -6.86
CA MET A 173 16.78 -21.94 -5.86
C MET A 173 15.50 -21.21 -6.27
N VAL A 174 15.60 -19.94 -6.70
CA VAL A 174 14.41 -19.19 -7.15
C VAL A 174 13.92 -19.67 -8.52
N GLY A 175 14.81 -20.22 -9.34
CA GLY A 175 14.43 -20.88 -10.59
C GLY A 175 13.52 -22.09 -10.37
N GLU A 176 13.81 -22.91 -9.35
CA GLU A 176 13.00 -24.07 -8.98
C GLU A 176 11.80 -23.70 -8.08
N PHE A 177 11.98 -22.75 -7.16
CA PHE A 177 10.97 -22.33 -6.17
C PHE A 177 10.72 -20.80 -6.27
N PRO A 178 9.94 -20.33 -7.26
CA PRO A 178 9.71 -18.89 -7.49
C PRO A 178 9.14 -18.13 -6.28
N GLU A 179 8.39 -18.81 -5.41
CA GLU A 179 7.82 -18.27 -4.18
C GLU A 179 8.88 -17.84 -3.14
N LEU A 180 10.11 -18.37 -3.25
CA LEU A 180 11.24 -18.02 -2.39
C LEU A 180 11.92 -16.70 -2.76
N GLN A 181 11.45 -15.99 -3.79
CA GLN A 181 11.96 -14.66 -4.08
C GLN A 181 11.91 -13.74 -2.84
N GLY A 182 12.98 -13.00 -2.61
CA GLY A 182 13.24 -12.21 -1.40
C GLY A 182 13.78 -13.06 -0.25
N ILE A 183 13.14 -14.18 0.08
CA ILE A 183 13.53 -15.08 1.19
C ILE A 183 14.91 -15.68 0.90
N ALA A 184 15.10 -16.23 -0.30
CA ALA A 184 16.40 -16.75 -0.73
C ALA A 184 17.47 -15.65 -0.71
N GLY A 185 17.14 -14.45 -1.21
CA GLY A 185 18.01 -13.27 -1.17
C GLY A 185 18.50 -12.93 0.24
N ARG A 186 17.60 -12.90 1.23
CA ARG A 186 17.97 -12.70 2.64
C ARG A 186 18.93 -13.76 3.15
N HIS A 187 18.64 -15.04 2.90
CA HIS A 187 19.51 -16.14 3.34
C HIS A 187 20.91 -16.07 2.69
N TYR A 188 21.00 -15.69 1.42
CA TYR A 188 22.28 -15.51 0.74
C TYR A 188 23.04 -14.28 1.25
N ALA A 189 22.36 -13.16 1.49
CA ALA A 189 22.97 -11.97 2.06
C ALA A 189 23.61 -12.26 3.44
N LEU A 190 22.87 -12.94 4.32
CA LEU A 190 23.40 -13.38 5.62
C LEU A 190 24.58 -14.36 5.47
N HIS A 191 24.51 -15.27 4.48
CA HIS A 191 25.60 -16.18 4.22
C HIS A 191 26.89 -15.46 3.77
N ASP A 192 26.74 -14.41 2.98
CA ASP A 192 27.83 -13.60 2.44
C ASP A 192 28.40 -12.59 3.45
N GLY A 193 27.80 -12.48 4.64
CA GLY A 193 28.27 -11.62 5.73
C GLY A 193 27.62 -10.24 5.81
N GLU A 194 26.52 -10.02 5.10
CA GLU A 194 25.69 -8.81 5.26
C GLU A 194 25.00 -8.78 6.62
N THR A 195 24.62 -7.58 7.08
CA THR A 195 23.89 -7.40 8.34
C THR A 195 22.45 -7.91 8.23
N GLU A 196 21.82 -8.21 9.37
CA GLU A 196 20.39 -8.55 9.40
C GLU A 196 19.53 -7.44 8.81
N SER A 197 19.86 -6.16 9.03
CA SER A 197 19.14 -5.03 8.46
C SER A 197 19.17 -5.01 6.92
N VAL A 198 20.32 -5.30 6.31
CA VAL A 198 20.46 -5.40 4.85
C VAL A 198 19.69 -6.62 4.33
N ALA A 199 19.84 -7.76 4.98
CA ALA A 199 19.19 -8.99 4.57
C ALA A 199 17.66 -8.92 4.68
N ASP A 200 17.15 -8.33 5.76
CA ASP A 200 15.72 -8.09 5.97
C ASP A 200 15.17 -7.10 4.93
N ALA A 201 15.91 -6.04 4.60
CA ALA A 201 15.52 -5.11 3.54
C ALA A 201 15.47 -5.78 2.15
N ILE A 202 16.38 -6.72 1.86
CA ILE A 202 16.35 -7.53 0.63
C ILE A 202 15.11 -8.43 0.57
N GLU A 203 14.66 -9.03 1.66
CA GLU A 203 13.41 -9.81 1.63
C GLU A 203 12.18 -8.90 1.54
N GLN A 204 12.11 -7.90 2.43
CA GLN A 204 10.92 -7.12 2.67
C GLN A 204 10.67 -6.06 1.59
N HIS A 205 11.61 -5.78 0.69
CA HIS A 205 11.31 -4.90 -0.46
C HIS A 205 10.19 -5.46 -1.35
N TYR A 206 9.97 -6.78 -1.35
CA TYR A 206 8.84 -7.40 -2.03
C TYR A 206 7.49 -7.21 -1.31
N TRP A 207 7.51 -6.78 -0.04
CA TRP A 207 6.30 -6.67 0.78
C TRP A 207 5.59 -5.33 0.56
N PRO A 208 4.25 -5.29 0.68
CA PRO A 208 3.31 -6.42 0.75
C PRO A 208 3.14 -7.13 -0.61
N LYS A 209 3.15 -8.46 -0.64
CA LYS A 209 3.02 -9.27 -1.88
C LYS A 209 1.57 -9.31 -2.40
N PHE A 210 0.58 -9.19 -1.52
CA PHE A 210 -0.85 -9.20 -1.85
C PHE A 210 -1.65 -8.26 -0.93
N SER A 211 -2.96 -8.10 -1.21
CA SER A 211 -3.83 -7.25 -0.39
C SER A 211 -3.95 -7.80 1.03
N GLY A 212 -3.80 -6.96 2.05
CA GLY A 212 -3.81 -7.39 3.45
C GLY A 212 -2.51 -8.03 3.95
N ASP A 213 -1.52 -8.25 3.08
CA ASP A 213 -0.20 -8.77 3.50
C ASP A 213 0.54 -7.75 4.38
N SER A 214 1.56 -8.24 5.10
CA SER A 214 2.39 -7.46 6.01
C SER A 214 3.13 -6.34 5.28
N LEU A 215 3.21 -5.18 5.93
CA LEU A 215 4.07 -4.10 5.47
C LEU A 215 5.52 -4.37 5.89
N PRO A 216 6.50 -3.75 5.20
CA PRO A 216 7.87 -3.69 5.70
C PRO A 216 7.90 -3.29 7.18
N LEU A 217 8.85 -3.85 7.93
CA LEU A 217 8.96 -3.61 9.37
C LEU A 217 9.85 -2.42 9.70
N THR A 218 10.78 -2.09 8.80
CA THR A 218 11.75 -1.01 9.00
C THR A 218 11.65 0.05 7.89
N PRO A 219 12.07 1.30 8.16
CA PRO A 219 12.15 2.35 7.15
C PRO A 219 13.02 1.99 5.94
N GLU A 220 14.11 1.25 6.12
CA GLU A 220 15.02 0.84 5.04
C GLU A 220 14.33 -0.10 4.05
N ALA A 221 13.64 -1.11 4.59
CA ALA A 221 12.84 -2.02 3.79
C ALA A 221 11.68 -1.27 3.11
N ALA A 222 11.04 -0.32 3.80
CA ALA A 222 9.97 0.50 3.25
C ALA A 222 10.45 1.39 2.10
N ALA A 223 11.65 1.99 2.19
CA ALA A 223 12.23 2.80 1.14
C ALA A 223 12.44 2.00 -0.16
N LEU A 224 13.03 0.80 -0.06
CA LEU A 224 13.22 -0.08 -1.21
C LEU A 224 11.89 -0.62 -1.77
N ALA A 225 10.96 -0.99 -0.88
CA ALA A 225 9.63 -1.47 -1.26
C ALA A 225 8.80 -0.42 -2.00
N LEU A 226 8.89 0.85 -1.56
CA LEU A 226 8.23 1.97 -2.20
C LEU A 226 8.90 2.30 -3.54
N ALA A 227 10.23 2.37 -3.57
CA ALA A 227 11.00 2.64 -4.79
C ALA A 227 10.72 1.62 -5.91
N ASP A 228 10.63 0.31 -5.61
CA ASP A 228 10.28 -0.73 -6.58
C ASP A 228 8.88 -0.51 -7.21
N ARG A 229 7.93 -0.07 -6.39
CA ARG A 229 6.56 0.22 -6.84
C ARG A 229 6.50 1.49 -7.66
N LEU A 230 7.14 2.56 -7.21
CA LEU A 230 7.19 3.82 -7.95
C LEU A 230 7.91 3.64 -9.30
N ASP A 231 9.05 2.94 -9.34
CA ASP A 231 9.74 2.58 -10.59
C ASP A 231 8.81 1.84 -11.55
N THR A 232 8.10 0.82 -11.05
CA THR A 232 7.19 0.03 -11.89
C THR A 232 6.01 0.88 -12.39
N LEU A 233 5.39 1.67 -11.52
CA LEU A 233 4.24 2.50 -11.88
C LEU A 233 4.64 3.54 -12.92
N VAL A 234 5.65 4.36 -12.62
CA VAL A 234 6.13 5.42 -13.52
C VAL A 234 6.66 4.83 -14.83
N GLY A 235 7.47 3.77 -14.77
CA GLY A 235 8.01 3.13 -15.96
C GLY A 235 6.93 2.59 -16.88
N ILE A 236 6.00 1.78 -16.35
CA ILE A 236 4.98 1.09 -17.16
C ILE A 236 3.92 2.05 -17.70
N PHE A 237 3.49 3.05 -16.92
CA PHE A 237 2.61 4.10 -17.43
C PHE A 237 3.33 5.00 -18.44
N GLY A 238 4.60 5.34 -18.19
CA GLY A 238 5.39 6.21 -19.05
C GLY A 238 5.64 5.66 -20.44
N ILE A 239 5.64 4.33 -20.62
CA ILE A 239 5.73 3.66 -21.93
C ILE A 239 4.36 3.28 -22.52
N GLY A 240 3.26 3.73 -21.91
CA GLY A 240 1.90 3.50 -22.41
C GLY A 240 1.36 2.07 -22.22
N GLN A 241 1.89 1.30 -21.26
CA GLN A 241 1.45 -0.08 -20.96
C GLN A 241 0.54 -0.15 -19.72
N SER A 242 -0.38 0.79 -19.57
CA SER A 242 -1.33 0.81 -18.46
C SER A 242 -2.29 -0.40 -18.47
N PRO A 243 -2.85 -0.81 -17.32
CA PRO A 243 -3.75 -1.95 -17.25
C PRO A 243 -5.04 -1.71 -18.04
N THR A 244 -5.55 -2.74 -18.73
CA THR A 244 -6.77 -2.63 -19.55
C THR A 244 -7.81 -3.66 -19.13
N GLY A 245 -9.02 -3.21 -18.81
CA GLY A 245 -10.11 -4.10 -18.37
C GLY A 245 -9.67 -4.99 -17.20
N SER A 246 -9.76 -6.32 -17.36
CA SER A 246 -9.28 -7.28 -16.35
C SER A 246 -7.77 -7.56 -16.39
N LYS A 247 -7.05 -7.19 -17.46
CA LYS A 247 -5.63 -7.51 -17.63
C LYS A 247 -4.76 -6.50 -16.88
N ASP A 248 -3.89 -7.03 -16.02
CA ASP A 248 -2.85 -6.29 -15.31
C ASP A 248 -1.56 -7.11 -15.27
N PRO A 249 -0.83 -7.19 -16.40
CA PRO A 249 0.33 -8.08 -16.53
C PRO A 249 1.51 -7.68 -15.62
N PHE A 250 1.58 -6.42 -15.20
CA PHE A 250 2.63 -5.89 -14.31
C PHE A 250 2.15 -5.69 -12.86
N ALA A 251 0.95 -6.19 -12.52
CA ALA A 251 0.35 -6.08 -11.21
C ALA A 251 0.27 -4.64 -10.65
N LEU A 252 0.05 -3.64 -11.50
CA LEU A 252 0.02 -2.22 -11.15
C LEU A 252 -1.07 -1.87 -10.12
N ARG A 253 -2.21 -2.60 -10.13
CA ARG A 253 -3.25 -2.43 -9.11
C ARG A 253 -2.73 -2.79 -7.72
N ARG A 254 -2.03 -3.92 -7.61
CA ARG A 254 -1.43 -4.37 -6.36
C ARG A 254 -0.28 -3.47 -5.94
N ALA A 255 0.57 -3.07 -6.89
CA ALA A 255 1.67 -2.14 -6.64
C ALA A 255 1.18 -0.79 -6.08
N SER A 256 0.08 -0.26 -6.64
CA SER A 256 -0.53 1.00 -6.21
C SER A 256 -1.06 0.92 -4.77
N LEU A 257 -1.87 -0.09 -4.44
CA LEU A 257 -2.39 -0.26 -3.09
C LEU A 257 -1.28 -0.44 -2.06
N ALA A 258 -0.24 -1.17 -2.43
CA ALA A 258 0.90 -1.38 -1.59
C ALA A 258 1.73 -0.09 -1.39
N ALA A 259 1.91 0.74 -2.43
CA ALA A 259 2.56 2.04 -2.31
C ALA A 259 1.78 2.98 -1.39
N ILE A 260 0.44 3.05 -1.53
CA ILE A 260 -0.44 3.84 -0.65
C ILE A 260 -0.26 3.40 0.81
N ARG A 261 -0.35 2.09 1.09
CA ARG A 261 -0.20 1.56 2.46
C ARG A 261 1.19 1.82 3.05
N ILE A 262 2.26 1.75 2.24
CA ILE A 262 3.62 2.08 2.68
C ILE A 262 3.73 3.58 2.99
N LEU A 263 3.22 4.45 2.12
CA LEU A 263 3.25 5.90 2.31
C LEU A 263 2.48 6.31 3.57
N LEU A 264 1.26 5.81 3.76
CA LEU A 264 0.47 6.10 4.97
C LEU A 264 1.19 5.72 6.26
N ARG A 265 1.94 4.60 6.27
CA ARG A 265 2.64 4.13 7.47
C ARG A 265 3.99 4.82 7.71
N PHE A 266 4.78 5.01 6.66
CA PHE A 266 6.20 5.41 6.80
C PHE A 266 6.48 6.85 6.40
N ALA A 267 5.63 7.45 5.57
CA ALA A 267 5.85 8.79 5.05
C ALA A 267 4.52 9.52 4.79
N PRO A 268 3.62 9.63 5.79
CA PRO A 268 2.28 10.15 5.59
C PRO A 268 2.27 11.59 5.05
N GLY A 269 3.28 12.39 5.38
CA GLY A 269 3.43 13.78 4.91
C GLY A 269 4.26 13.95 3.62
N ALA A 270 4.71 12.87 2.97
CA ALA A 270 5.51 13.00 1.76
C ALA A 270 4.67 13.50 0.57
N ASN A 271 5.20 14.46 -0.17
CA ASN A 271 4.53 15.03 -1.33
C ASN A 271 4.50 14.03 -2.49
N ILE A 272 3.30 13.71 -2.99
CA ILE A 272 3.09 12.69 -4.04
C ILE A 272 3.75 13.10 -5.35
N ASP A 273 3.69 14.37 -5.73
CA ASP A 273 4.28 14.85 -6.98
C ASP A 273 5.82 14.79 -6.90
N ASP A 274 6.42 15.18 -5.79
CA ASP A 274 7.87 15.10 -5.60
C ASP A 274 8.37 13.65 -5.70
N LEU A 275 7.70 12.71 -5.03
CA LEU A 275 8.02 11.29 -5.09
C LEU A 275 7.96 10.72 -6.52
N LEU A 276 6.95 11.13 -7.29
CA LEU A 276 6.78 10.69 -8.67
C LEU A 276 7.81 11.34 -9.61
N HIS A 277 8.15 12.61 -9.41
CA HIS A 277 9.21 13.27 -10.15
C HIS A 277 10.58 12.65 -9.89
N GLU A 278 10.91 12.32 -8.64
CA GLU A 278 12.14 11.60 -8.28
C GLU A 278 12.22 10.24 -8.99
N ALA A 279 11.12 9.48 -8.98
CA ALA A 279 11.04 8.22 -9.71
C ALA A 279 11.23 8.40 -11.21
N CYS A 280 10.62 9.43 -11.82
CA CYS A 280 10.80 9.76 -13.25
C CYS A 280 12.25 10.10 -13.58
N ALA A 281 12.93 10.85 -12.70
CA ALA A 281 14.31 11.29 -12.90
C ALA A 281 15.33 10.14 -12.94
N SER A 282 14.96 8.96 -12.44
CA SER A 282 15.79 7.75 -12.54
C SER A 282 15.82 7.12 -13.94
N PHE A 283 14.94 7.54 -14.85
CA PHE A 283 14.88 7.06 -16.24
C PHE A 283 15.67 7.99 -17.17
N ASN A 284 16.09 7.45 -18.33
CA ASN A 284 16.76 8.26 -19.34
C ASN A 284 15.84 9.35 -19.88
N GLU A 285 16.42 10.50 -20.25
CA GLU A 285 15.67 11.60 -20.85
C GLU A 285 14.90 11.15 -22.10
N GLY A 286 13.61 11.50 -22.16
CA GLY A 286 12.72 11.10 -23.26
C GLY A 286 12.23 9.65 -23.23
N ALA A 287 12.59 8.84 -22.23
CA ALA A 287 12.12 7.46 -22.11
C ALA A 287 10.65 7.34 -21.70
N LEU A 288 10.10 8.36 -21.01
CA LEU A 288 8.75 8.36 -20.46
C LEU A 288 7.89 9.45 -21.12
N ALA A 289 6.59 9.21 -21.19
CA ALA A 289 5.61 10.22 -21.60
C ALA A 289 5.65 11.47 -20.69
N PRO A 290 5.44 12.68 -21.23
CA PRO A 290 5.62 13.93 -20.49
C PRO A 290 4.62 14.12 -19.34
N ASN A 291 3.44 13.52 -19.42
CA ASN A 291 2.36 13.62 -18.42
C ASN A 291 2.27 12.40 -17.50
N VAL A 292 3.36 11.65 -17.35
CA VAL A 292 3.39 10.40 -16.59
C VAL A 292 3.10 10.65 -15.10
N VAL A 293 3.57 11.77 -14.54
CA VAL A 293 3.35 12.12 -13.12
C VAL A 293 1.87 12.30 -12.84
N GLU A 294 1.17 13.13 -13.63
CA GLU A 294 -0.27 13.35 -13.46
C GLU A 294 -1.07 12.07 -13.69
N THR A 295 -0.65 11.25 -14.66
CA THR A 295 -1.30 9.98 -14.98
C THR A 295 -1.18 8.99 -13.81
N VAL A 296 0.02 8.83 -13.25
CA VAL A 296 0.26 7.91 -12.12
C VAL A 296 -0.40 8.44 -10.85
N LYS A 297 -0.32 9.76 -10.57
CA LYS A 297 -1.02 10.38 -9.44
C LYS A 297 -2.52 10.12 -9.51
N GLY A 298 -3.16 10.41 -10.65
CA GLY A 298 -4.58 10.12 -10.85
C GLY A 298 -4.91 8.64 -10.64
N TYR A 299 -4.06 7.75 -11.16
CA TYR A 299 -4.24 6.31 -10.99
C TYR A 299 -4.14 5.86 -9.52
N LEU A 300 -3.22 6.41 -8.74
CA LEU A 300 -3.11 6.14 -7.31
C LEU A 300 -4.35 6.64 -6.55
N LEU A 301 -4.82 7.85 -6.84
CA LEU A 301 -6.03 8.40 -6.22
C LEU A 301 -7.26 7.54 -6.52
N ASP A 302 -7.39 7.03 -7.74
CA ASP A 302 -8.46 6.10 -8.15
C ASP A 302 -8.43 4.76 -7.40
N ARG A 303 -7.33 4.42 -6.69
CA ARG A 303 -7.23 3.21 -5.87
C ARG A 303 -7.61 3.43 -4.41
N LEU A 304 -7.73 4.68 -3.95
CA LEU A 304 -8.11 4.98 -2.56
C LEU A 304 -9.42 4.30 -2.13
N PRO A 305 -10.49 4.23 -2.96
CA PRO A 305 -11.71 3.54 -2.55
C PRO A 305 -11.47 2.09 -2.12
N ALA A 306 -10.63 1.35 -2.85
CA ALA A 306 -10.32 -0.04 -2.50
C ALA A 306 -9.49 -0.17 -1.22
N HIS A 307 -8.76 0.87 -0.82
CA HIS A 307 -8.04 0.90 0.45
C HIS A 307 -8.95 1.21 1.64
N TYR A 308 -9.93 2.11 1.46
CA TYR A 308 -10.79 2.57 2.55
C TYR A 308 -12.15 1.86 2.64
N ASP A 309 -12.49 0.98 1.71
CA ASP A 309 -13.76 0.23 1.71
C ASP A 309 -14.00 -0.48 3.06
N GLU A 310 -12.98 -1.18 3.56
CA GLU A 310 -13.03 -1.86 4.86
C GLU A 310 -13.04 -0.91 6.07
N GLN A 311 -12.66 0.37 5.87
CA GLN A 311 -12.64 1.42 6.91
C GLN A 311 -13.93 2.24 6.93
N GLY A 312 -14.90 1.96 6.05
CA GLY A 312 -16.20 2.63 6.02
C GLY A 312 -16.18 4.04 5.43
N VAL A 313 -15.09 4.46 4.78
CA VAL A 313 -15.04 5.76 4.10
C VAL A 313 -15.73 5.64 2.74
N SER A 314 -16.74 6.48 2.49
CA SER A 314 -17.47 6.44 1.23
C SER A 314 -16.67 7.05 0.08
N VAL A 315 -16.99 6.64 -1.15
CA VAL A 315 -16.40 7.23 -2.37
C VAL A 315 -16.67 8.72 -2.46
N ASP A 316 -17.83 9.20 -2.00
CA ASP A 316 -18.17 10.62 -2.03
C ASP A 316 -17.30 11.43 -1.06
N VAL A 317 -16.92 10.86 0.10
CA VAL A 317 -15.94 11.47 1.00
C VAL A 317 -14.59 11.62 0.32
N LEU A 318 -14.06 10.54 -0.26
CA LEU A 318 -12.76 10.58 -0.96
C LEU A 318 -12.77 11.60 -2.10
N ARG A 319 -13.87 11.70 -2.85
CA ARG A 319 -14.03 12.70 -3.92
C ARG A 319 -14.08 14.11 -3.36
N SER A 320 -14.78 14.35 -2.25
CA SER A 320 -14.84 15.66 -1.61
C SER A 320 -13.45 16.13 -1.12
N VAL A 321 -12.64 15.21 -0.60
CA VAL A 321 -11.29 15.49 -0.09
C VAL A 321 -10.30 15.69 -1.24
N THR A 322 -10.29 14.80 -2.23
CA THR A 322 -9.35 14.90 -3.37
C THR A 322 -9.66 16.08 -4.31
N ALA A 323 -10.89 16.60 -4.30
CA ALA A 323 -11.28 17.77 -5.10
C ALA A 323 -10.62 19.09 -4.66
N VAL A 324 -10.19 19.21 -3.40
CA VAL A 324 -9.56 20.44 -2.89
C VAL A 324 -8.05 20.51 -3.15
N GLY A 325 -7.48 19.47 -3.76
CA GLY A 325 -6.04 19.31 -3.95
C GLY A 325 -5.38 18.81 -2.67
N THR A 326 -4.57 17.78 -2.79
CA THR A 326 -3.87 17.17 -1.66
C THR A 326 -2.42 16.91 -2.03
N ASP A 327 -1.52 17.23 -1.11
CA ASP A 327 -0.08 17.08 -1.32
C ASP A 327 0.40 15.67 -0.96
N SER A 328 -0.22 15.02 0.03
CA SER A 328 0.22 13.74 0.59
C SER A 328 -0.95 12.77 0.85
N PHE A 329 -0.66 11.47 0.96
CA PHE A 329 -1.68 10.49 1.33
C PHE A 329 -2.13 10.61 2.79
N GLY A 330 -1.27 11.07 3.70
CA GLY A 330 -1.63 11.30 5.10
C GLY A 330 -2.59 12.47 5.28
N ASP A 331 -2.48 13.52 4.44
CA ASP A 331 -3.47 14.61 4.38
C ASP A 331 -4.83 14.08 3.90
N ILE A 332 -4.85 13.26 2.85
CA ILE A 332 -6.08 12.60 2.38
C ILE A 332 -6.69 11.74 3.49
N ASP A 333 -5.89 10.92 4.17
CA ASP A 333 -6.31 10.02 5.24
C ASP A 333 -6.97 10.79 6.39
N SER A 334 -6.26 11.79 6.92
CA SER A 334 -6.70 12.60 8.06
C SER A 334 -8.00 13.34 7.74
N ARG A 335 -8.12 13.95 6.56
CA ARG A 335 -9.36 14.60 6.10
C ARG A 335 -10.48 13.59 5.91
N SER A 336 -10.21 12.45 5.30
CA SER A 336 -11.23 11.45 4.97
C SER A 336 -11.84 10.84 6.21
N LEU A 337 -11.03 10.54 7.23
CA LEU A 337 -11.49 10.03 8.52
C LEU A 337 -12.28 11.09 9.28
N ALA A 338 -11.81 12.33 9.32
CA ALA A 338 -12.52 13.44 9.97
C ALA A 338 -13.88 13.74 9.31
N VAL A 339 -13.92 13.81 7.98
CA VAL A 339 -15.16 14.04 7.23
C VAL A 339 -16.12 12.85 7.40
N THR A 340 -15.62 11.62 7.38
CA THR A 340 -16.44 10.42 7.65
C THR A 340 -17.09 10.48 9.03
N ALA A 341 -16.35 10.88 10.06
CA ALA A 341 -16.88 11.02 11.42
C ALA A 341 -17.85 12.20 11.58
N PHE A 342 -17.69 13.25 10.78
CA PHE A 342 -18.54 14.45 10.81
C PHE A 342 -19.88 14.26 10.09
N ILE A 343 -19.90 13.47 9.02
CA ILE A 343 -21.12 13.16 8.26
C ILE A 343 -22.13 12.42 9.15
N GLY A 344 -23.40 12.83 9.05
CA GLY A 344 -24.49 12.30 9.88
C GLY A 344 -24.84 13.17 11.08
N THR A 345 -24.12 14.28 11.29
CA THR A 345 -24.52 15.32 12.24
C THR A 345 -25.43 16.36 11.57
N ASP A 346 -26.32 17.01 12.34
CA ASP A 346 -27.16 18.11 11.86
C ASP A 346 -26.32 19.27 11.29
N ALA A 347 -25.12 19.48 11.86
CA ALA A 347 -24.18 20.49 11.36
C ALA A 347 -23.66 20.13 9.98
N ALA A 348 -23.26 18.87 9.75
CA ALA A 348 -22.77 18.44 8.44
C ALA A 348 -23.83 18.57 7.35
N GLU A 349 -25.08 18.20 7.61
CA GLU A 349 -26.17 18.36 6.64
C GLU A 349 -26.40 19.83 6.27
N ALA A 350 -26.47 20.71 7.27
CA ALA A 350 -26.67 22.14 7.06
C ALA A 350 -25.52 22.78 6.28
N LEU A 351 -24.27 22.50 6.66
CA LEU A 351 -23.09 23.05 6.01
C LEU A 351 -22.92 22.51 4.59
N ALA A 352 -23.18 21.23 4.34
CA ALA A 352 -23.12 20.65 3.00
C ALA A 352 -24.17 21.28 2.08
N ALA A 353 -25.41 21.47 2.56
CA ALA A 353 -26.46 22.15 1.82
C ALA A 353 -26.11 23.62 1.53
N ALA A 354 -25.59 24.34 2.53
CA ALA A 354 -25.13 25.71 2.37
C ALA A 354 -23.98 25.82 1.37
N ASN A 355 -22.96 24.96 1.46
CA ASN A 355 -21.82 24.96 0.55
C ASN A 355 -22.25 24.63 -0.89
N LYS A 356 -23.18 23.68 -1.09
CA LYS A 356 -23.78 23.39 -2.41
C LYS A 356 -24.53 24.60 -2.97
N ARG A 357 -25.28 25.32 -2.13
CA ARG A 357 -25.97 26.57 -2.54
C ARG A 357 -24.96 27.64 -2.94
N VAL A 358 -23.93 27.87 -2.13
CA VAL A 358 -22.84 28.81 -2.41
C VAL A 358 -22.16 28.45 -3.74
N ALA A 359 -21.79 27.18 -3.91
CA ALA A 359 -21.14 26.69 -5.12
C ALA A 359 -21.96 26.96 -6.38
N ASN A 360 -23.27 26.68 -6.34
CA ASN A 360 -24.19 26.91 -7.44
C ASN A 360 -24.42 28.40 -7.75
N ILE A 361 -24.38 29.27 -6.73
CA ILE A 361 -24.47 30.72 -6.92
C ILE A 361 -23.20 31.22 -7.61
N LEU A 362 -22.02 30.88 -7.08
CA LEU A 362 -20.73 31.33 -7.59
C LEU A 362 -20.47 30.83 -9.02
N ALA A 363 -20.89 29.59 -9.34
CA ALA A 363 -20.76 29.03 -10.70
C ALA A 363 -21.53 29.78 -11.78
N LYS A 364 -22.52 30.61 -11.41
CA LYS A 364 -23.32 31.44 -12.34
C LYS A 364 -22.78 32.86 -12.50
N VAL A 365 -21.72 33.21 -11.78
CA VAL A 365 -21.13 34.55 -11.80
C VAL A 365 -20.08 34.63 -12.90
N ASN A 366 -20.30 35.53 -13.87
CA ASN A 366 -19.41 35.75 -15.01
C ASN A 366 -18.63 37.07 -14.92
N GLU A 367 -18.66 37.75 -13.76
CA GLU A 367 -17.92 38.98 -13.51
C GLU A 367 -16.91 38.78 -12.36
N PRO A 368 -15.78 39.50 -12.35
CA PRO A 368 -14.80 39.40 -11.27
C PRO A 368 -15.39 39.77 -9.91
N ILE A 369 -15.24 38.87 -8.94
CA ILE A 369 -15.58 39.11 -7.54
C ILE A 369 -14.32 39.69 -6.87
N GLY A 370 -14.49 40.80 -6.15
CA GLY A 370 -13.42 41.44 -5.38
C GLY A 370 -13.37 40.94 -3.93
N GLU A 371 -12.66 41.67 -3.08
CA GLU A 371 -12.65 41.43 -1.64
C GLU A 371 -13.88 42.04 -0.95
N VAL A 372 -14.20 41.54 0.25
CA VAL A 372 -15.30 42.08 1.06
C VAL A 372 -14.98 43.51 1.49
N ASN A 373 -15.89 44.43 1.20
CA ASN A 373 -15.87 45.81 1.67
C ASN A 373 -16.85 45.98 2.84
N ALA A 374 -16.31 46.30 4.02
CA ALA A 374 -17.08 46.51 5.25
C ALA A 374 -18.12 47.63 5.13
N GLU A 375 -17.89 48.66 4.32
CA GLU A 375 -18.83 49.78 4.12
C GLU A 375 -20.07 49.37 3.32
N LEU A 376 -20.01 48.25 2.61
CA LEU A 376 -21.09 47.71 1.79
C LEU A 376 -21.84 46.55 2.46
N LEU A 377 -21.59 46.32 3.76
CA LEU A 377 -22.34 45.39 4.61
C LEU A 377 -23.52 46.16 5.22
N LEU A 378 -24.71 46.01 4.63
CA LEU A 378 -25.89 46.79 4.96
C LEU A 378 -26.81 46.05 5.94
N GLU A 379 -26.95 44.73 5.79
CA GLU A 379 -27.86 43.94 6.60
C GLU A 379 -27.15 43.39 7.85
N PRO A 380 -27.81 43.31 9.03
CA PRO A 380 -27.20 42.75 10.23
C PRO A 380 -26.66 41.32 10.06
N ALA A 381 -27.30 40.53 9.20
CA ALA A 381 -26.87 39.16 8.89
C ALA A 381 -25.57 39.11 8.07
N GLU A 382 -25.30 40.12 7.23
CA GLU A 382 -24.03 40.22 6.47
C GLU A 382 -22.86 40.54 7.40
N ILE A 383 -23.08 41.49 8.32
CA ILE A 383 -22.09 41.91 9.32
C ILE A 383 -21.77 40.74 10.25
N ALA A 384 -22.80 40.01 10.70
CA ALA A 384 -22.64 38.83 11.55
C ALA A 384 -21.81 37.74 10.85
N LEU A 385 -22.16 37.38 9.61
CA LEU A 385 -21.43 36.38 8.83
C LEU A 385 -19.99 36.81 8.55
N SER A 386 -19.76 38.06 8.15
CA SER A 386 -18.40 38.60 7.94
C SER A 386 -17.55 38.50 9.21
N GLY A 387 -18.11 38.88 10.36
CA GLY A 387 -17.43 38.76 11.65
C GLY A 387 -17.17 37.31 12.06
N ALA A 388 -18.10 36.39 11.79
CA ALA A 388 -17.93 34.96 12.06
C ALA A 388 -16.85 34.34 11.19
N LEU A 389 -16.84 34.65 9.89
CA LEU A 389 -15.80 34.23 8.96
C LEU A 389 -14.42 34.74 9.39
N GLY A 390 -14.33 36.00 9.83
CA GLY A 390 -13.09 36.57 10.34
C GLY A 390 -12.54 35.84 11.57
N ARG A 391 -13.42 35.46 12.52
CA ARG A 391 -13.03 34.69 13.71
C ARG A 391 -12.61 33.25 13.37
N SER A 392 -13.42 32.57 12.56
CA SER A 392 -13.16 31.19 12.13
C SER A 392 -11.85 31.07 11.35
N ARG A 393 -11.50 32.08 10.54
CA ARG A 393 -10.34 32.03 9.65
C ARG A 393 -9.05 31.64 10.35
N ASP A 394 -8.74 32.28 11.47
CA ASP A 394 -7.46 32.10 12.15
C ASP A 394 -7.43 30.76 12.92
N CYS A 395 -8.53 30.37 13.58
CA CYS A 395 -8.68 29.07 14.23
C CYS A 395 -8.62 27.91 13.22
N LEU A 396 -9.34 28.03 12.10
CA LEU A 396 -9.36 27.06 11.02
C LEU A 396 -7.97 26.91 10.39
N ALA A 397 -7.27 28.01 10.15
CA ALA A 397 -5.92 27.97 9.59
C ALA A 397 -4.94 27.25 10.53
N ALA A 398 -5.06 27.48 11.84
CA ALA A 398 -4.26 26.77 12.85
C ALA A 398 -4.57 25.27 12.86
N ALA A 399 -5.86 24.89 12.94
CA ALA A 399 -6.28 23.50 12.93
C ALA A 399 -5.82 22.75 11.67
N VAL A 400 -5.94 23.37 10.49
CA VAL A 400 -5.47 22.78 9.22
C VAL A 400 -3.95 22.67 9.18
N ALA A 401 -3.20 23.64 9.71
CA ALA A 401 -1.74 23.57 9.78
C ALA A 401 -1.25 22.44 10.69
N ASP A 402 -1.99 22.15 11.76
CA ASP A 402 -1.71 21.07 12.71
C ASP A 402 -2.28 19.70 12.27
N ASN A 403 -2.92 19.62 11.09
CA ASN A 403 -3.67 18.46 10.60
C ASN A 403 -4.82 18.00 11.52
N ASP A 404 -5.35 18.89 12.37
CA ASP A 404 -6.53 18.65 13.21
C ASP A 404 -7.81 18.96 12.43
N PHE A 405 -8.13 18.08 11.48
CA PHE A 405 -9.35 18.21 10.68
C PHE A 405 -10.66 18.06 11.47
N PRO A 406 -10.75 17.25 12.55
CA PRO A 406 -11.89 17.28 13.45
C PRO A 406 -12.17 18.68 14.01
N GLU A 407 -11.15 19.38 14.51
CA GLU A 407 -11.34 20.74 15.03
C GLU A 407 -11.64 21.75 13.93
N ALA A 408 -11.01 21.61 12.75
CA ALA A 408 -11.34 22.42 11.59
C ALA A 408 -12.83 22.31 11.20
N LEU A 409 -13.41 21.11 11.28
CA LEU A 409 -14.84 20.89 11.02
C LEU A 409 -15.74 21.45 12.13
N ASN A 410 -15.30 21.41 13.40
CA ASN A 410 -16.02 22.05 14.51
C ASN A 410 -16.11 23.56 14.32
N GLU A 411 -15.00 24.21 13.96
CA GLU A 411 -14.97 25.65 13.68
C GLU A 411 -15.92 26.03 12.52
N LEU A 412 -15.94 25.22 11.46
CA LEU A 412 -16.89 25.41 10.36
C LEU A 412 -18.34 25.19 10.81
N ALA A 413 -18.60 24.27 11.74
CA ALA A 413 -19.93 24.02 12.27
C ALA A 413 -20.49 25.20 13.07
N LEU A 414 -19.64 26.00 13.71
CA LEU A 414 -20.04 27.22 14.41
C LEU A 414 -20.61 28.29 13.46
N LEU A 415 -20.23 28.26 12.17
CA LEU A 415 -20.75 29.19 11.16
C LEU A 415 -22.22 28.92 10.79
N ARG A 416 -22.77 27.74 11.14
CA ARG A 416 -24.10 27.30 10.72
C ARG A 416 -25.18 28.36 10.94
N SER A 417 -25.28 28.91 12.14
CA SER A 417 -26.34 29.87 12.48
C SER A 417 -26.24 31.17 11.69
N ASP A 418 -25.02 31.65 11.45
CA ASP A 418 -24.79 32.89 10.70
C ASP A 418 -25.04 32.69 9.21
N VAL A 419 -24.68 31.52 8.67
CA VAL A 419 -24.95 31.12 7.27
C VAL A 419 -26.46 30.98 7.02
N ASP A 420 -27.18 30.30 7.92
CA ASP A 420 -28.64 30.14 7.83
C ASP A 420 -29.31 31.53 7.88
N SER A 421 -28.96 32.37 8.86
CA SER A 421 -29.52 33.72 8.97
C SER A 421 -29.19 34.62 7.78
N PHE A 422 -28.00 34.47 7.17
CA PHE A 422 -27.65 35.19 5.94
C PHE A 422 -28.58 34.75 4.80
N PHE A 423 -28.76 33.45 4.59
CA PHE A 423 -29.54 32.95 3.48
C PHE A 423 -31.06 33.16 3.62
N ASP A 424 -31.56 33.29 4.84
CA ASP A 424 -32.96 33.61 5.14
C ASP A 424 -33.27 35.10 4.98
N LYS A 425 -32.34 35.99 5.35
CA LYS A 425 -32.59 37.44 5.43
C LYS A 425 -31.97 38.23 4.29
N VAL A 426 -30.96 37.71 3.61
CA VAL A 426 -30.16 38.44 2.61
C VAL A 426 -30.43 37.91 1.21
N LEU A 427 -30.94 38.79 0.34
CA LEU A 427 -31.09 38.49 -1.08
C LEU A 427 -29.74 38.68 -1.79
N VAL A 428 -29.02 37.59 -2.05
CA VAL A 428 -27.68 37.64 -2.70
C VAL A 428 -27.68 38.43 -4.01
N ASN A 429 -28.69 38.26 -4.86
CA ASN A 429 -28.82 39.00 -6.12
C ASN A 429 -29.43 40.40 -5.91
N ALA A 430 -28.70 41.27 -5.22
CA ALA A 430 -29.10 42.65 -4.97
C ALA A 430 -29.25 43.45 -6.28
N LYS A 431 -30.12 44.47 -6.28
CA LYS A 431 -30.28 45.39 -7.42
C LYS A 431 -29.05 46.28 -7.62
N ASP A 432 -28.46 46.72 -6.51
CA ASP A 432 -27.21 47.48 -6.52
C ASP A 432 -26.06 46.52 -6.83
N ARG A 433 -25.28 46.86 -7.86
CA ARG A 433 -24.19 46.03 -8.34
C ARG A 433 -23.06 45.91 -7.31
N ALA A 434 -22.71 46.99 -6.61
CA ALA A 434 -21.63 46.97 -5.63
C ALA A 434 -22.01 46.11 -4.42
N VAL A 435 -23.26 46.22 -3.94
CA VAL A 435 -23.79 45.37 -2.85
C VAL A 435 -23.85 43.90 -3.27
N ARG A 436 -24.30 43.60 -4.50
CA ARG A 436 -24.32 42.23 -5.04
C ARG A 436 -22.92 41.62 -5.06
N LEU A 437 -21.93 42.34 -5.59
CA LEU A 437 -20.54 41.87 -5.63
C LEU A 437 -19.97 41.66 -4.23
N ASN A 438 -20.29 42.53 -3.27
CA ASN A 438 -19.86 42.37 -1.89
C ASN A 438 -20.45 41.11 -1.22
N ARG A 439 -21.74 40.83 -1.45
CA ARG A 439 -22.39 39.59 -1.00
C ARG A 439 -21.76 38.35 -1.62
N LEU A 440 -21.38 38.42 -2.90
CA LEU A 440 -20.67 37.33 -3.58
C LEU A 440 -19.26 37.14 -3.02
N ALA A 441 -18.56 38.21 -2.64
CA ALA A 441 -17.26 38.14 -1.97
C ALA A 441 -17.36 37.42 -0.62
N LEU A 442 -18.39 37.71 0.20
CA LEU A 442 -18.65 36.97 1.45
C LEU A 442 -18.88 35.47 1.20
N LEU A 443 -19.64 35.13 0.16
CA LEU A 443 -19.87 33.74 -0.21
C LEU A 443 -18.59 33.05 -0.72
N GLN A 444 -17.72 33.80 -1.40
CA GLN A 444 -16.41 33.30 -1.84
C GLN A 444 -15.48 33.03 -0.66
N GLU A 445 -15.44 33.92 0.34
CA GLU A 445 -14.68 33.71 1.58
C GLU A 445 -15.20 32.49 2.35
N LEU A 446 -16.52 32.36 2.50
CA LEU A 446 -17.15 31.20 3.12
C LEU A 446 -16.77 29.90 2.39
N ARG A 447 -16.88 29.88 1.06
CA ARG A 447 -16.48 28.71 0.26
C ARG A 447 -15.00 28.39 0.42
N ALA A 448 -14.14 29.40 0.41
CA ALA A 448 -12.70 29.22 0.57
C ALA A 448 -12.36 28.54 1.91
N GLN A 449 -13.08 28.85 2.99
CA GLN A 449 -12.91 28.16 4.28
C GLN A 449 -13.33 26.69 4.21
N PHE A 450 -14.47 26.35 3.61
CA PHE A 450 -14.86 24.94 3.43
C PHE A 450 -13.84 24.14 2.62
N LEU A 451 -13.35 24.73 1.53
CA LEU A 451 -12.35 24.09 0.67
C LEU A 451 -10.99 23.89 1.36
N LYS A 452 -10.74 24.48 2.54
CA LYS A 452 -9.57 24.13 3.36
C LYS A 452 -9.62 22.74 3.95
N VAL A 453 -10.81 22.13 4.05
CA VAL A 453 -10.99 20.76 4.57
C VAL A 453 -11.44 19.81 3.46
N ALA A 454 -12.57 20.09 2.81
CA ALA A 454 -13.12 19.27 1.73
C ALA A 454 -14.18 20.05 0.93
N ASP A 455 -14.43 19.64 -0.32
CA ASP A 455 -15.58 20.16 -1.06
C ASP A 455 -16.88 19.46 -0.60
N LEU A 456 -17.43 19.95 0.52
CA LEU A 456 -18.66 19.42 1.11
C LEU A 456 -19.88 19.48 0.15
N ALA A 457 -19.81 20.28 -0.93
CA ALA A 457 -20.89 20.32 -1.92
C ALA A 457 -21.04 18.97 -2.66
N VAL A 458 -19.97 18.17 -2.75
CA VAL A 458 -19.98 16.82 -3.34
C VAL A 458 -20.80 15.84 -2.50
N LEU A 459 -20.91 16.08 -1.19
CA LEU A 459 -21.61 15.23 -0.23
C LEU A 459 -23.12 15.51 -0.16
N ALA A 460 -23.53 16.71 -0.55
CA ALA A 460 -24.92 17.12 -0.49
C ALA A 460 -25.75 16.46 -1.60
N ARG A 461 -26.71 15.62 -1.22
CA ARG A 461 -27.66 14.96 -2.14
C ARG A 461 -28.47 15.98 -2.95
#